data_AF-A0A2G8KQM3-F1
#
_entry.id   AF-A0A2G8KQM3-F1
#
_cell.length_a   1.000
_cell.length_b   1.000
_cell.length_c   1.000
_cell.angle_alpha   90.00
_cell.angle_beta   90.00
_cell.angle_gamma   90.00
#
_symmetry.space_group_name_H-M   'P 1'
#
loop_
_entity.id
_entity.type
_entity.pdbx_description
1 polymer ?
#
loop_
_entity_poly.entity_id
_entity_poly.type
_entity_poly.pdbx_seq_one_letter_code
_entity_poly.pdbx_strand_id
1 'polypeptide(L)'
;MQRDIAVDLLYDLMTMAVKYQVSLCLRPYDLLLITFNHMDAILTYVKENSQTRANVDFVVKLLVQTYATLSSGELQLVRHNLMQFFQDMHTRVSIFLKEKVQTSNGRFILPLSGPVPYGTEIPGTVRYFNSDGRQIKSVEFPVSGKYSATLNEGSLGVRGDRVTKLGTNMYSKVRPSDTTVSTETQQKKAQSVEQVTANPNPMVKAELNLLAHLMGAVESKGESKKESDIRISMFNTEEEEKEFAALRPPSDMYDLNVIKIDATKPAQQHEANSKVKVNSIFLTRYHIMQLGV
;
A
#
# COMPACT_ATOMS: atom_id res chain seq x y z
N MET A 1 -15.81 17.37 -21.06
CA MET A 1 -16.31 17.52 -19.68
C MET A 1 -16.29 16.20 -18.91
N GLN A 2 -17.12 15.19 -19.25
CA GLN A 2 -17.15 13.92 -18.49
C GLN A 2 -15.89 13.06 -18.66
N ARG A 3 -15.19 13.19 -19.79
CA ARG A 3 -13.89 12.53 -20.05
C ARG A 3 -12.75 13.14 -19.23
N ASP A 4 -12.79 14.45 -19.01
CA ASP A 4 -11.75 15.19 -18.27
C ASP A 4 -11.82 14.84 -16.78
N ILE A 5 -13.03 14.81 -16.21
CA ILE A 5 -13.27 14.40 -14.82
C ILE A 5 -12.78 12.97 -14.55
N ALA A 6 -12.97 12.05 -15.49
CA ALA A 6 -12.51 10.67 -15.35
C ALA A 6 -10.97 10.56 -15.35
N VAL A 7 -10.29 11.39 -16.15
CA VAL A 7 -8.82 11.45 -16.19
C VAL A 7 -8.26 12.06 -14.91
N ASP A 8 -8.89 13.12 -14.39
CA ASP A 8 -8.49 13.77 -13.14
C ASP A 8 -8.64 12.81 -11.94
N LEU A 9 -9.74 12.08 -11.86
CA LEU A 9 -9.96 11.07 -10.83
C LEU A 9 -8.91 9.94 -10.90
N LEU A 10 -8.56 9.51 -12.11
CA LEU A 10 -7.52 8.51 -12.30
C LEU A 10 -6.14 9.04 -11.88
N TYR A 11 -5.84 10.30 -12.19
CA TYR A 11 -4.60 10.93 -11.78
C TYR A 11 -4.49 10.99 -10.24
N ASP A 12 -5.56 11.40 -9.56
CA ASP A 12 -5.61 11.42 -8.10
C ASP A 12 -5.41 10.03 -7.49
N LEU A 13 -6.05 9.02 -8.10
CA LEU A 13 -5.91 7.63 -7.68
C LEU A 13 -4.45 7.15 -7.78
N MET A 14 -3.82 7.37 -8.93
CA MET A 14 -2.42 7.00 -9.16
C MET A 14 -1.48 7.80 -8.25
N THR A 15 -1.78 9.07 -8.00
CA THR A 15 -0.98 9.92 -7.13
C THR A 15 -1.03 9.45 -5.69
N MET A 16 -2.20 9.08 -5.19
CA MET A 16 -2.34 8.47 -3.86
C MET A 16 -1.64 7.11 -3.77
N ALA A 17 -1.62 6.34 -4.86
CA ALA A 17 -0.87 5.09 -4.92
C ALA A 17 0.64 5.31 -4.77
N VAL A 18 1.20 6.26 -5.51
CA VAL A 18 2.62 6.63 -5.41
C VAL A 18 2.93 7.20 -4.03
N LYS A 19 2.09 8.10 -3.49
CA LYS A 19 2.22 8.63 -2.13
C LYS A 19 2.36 7.51 -1.10
N TYR A 20 1.47 6.52 -1.16
CA TYR A 20 1.50 5.37 -0.25
C TYR A 20 2.80 4.56 -0.40
N GLN A 21 3.20 4.24 -1.63
CA GLN A 21 4.41 3.44 -1.89
C GLN A 21 5.69 4.17 -1.46
N VAL A 22 5.81 5.47 -1.71
CA VAL A 22 6.94 6.31 -1.26
C VAL A 22 6.97 6.44 0.26
N SER A 23 5.82 6.49 0.91
CA SER A 23 5.73 6.52 2.38
C SER A 23 6.23 5.21 3.00
N LEU A 24 6.04 4.08 2.32
CA LEU A 24 6.50 2.76 2.74
C LEU A 24 7.97 2.47 2.41
N CYS A 25 8.66 3.33 1.67
CA CYS A 25 10.10 3.18 1.44
C CYS A 25 10.85 3.11 2.77
N LEU A 26 11.71 2.11 2.95
CA LEU A 26 12.50 2.00 4.17
C LEU A 26 13.83 2.75 4.01
N ARG A 27 14.44 2.66 2.83
CA ARG A 27 15.65 3.39 2.46
C ARG A 27 15.36 4.42 1.37
N PRO A 28 16.14 5.52 1.30
CA PRO A 28 16.06 6.46 0.17
C PRO A 28 16.34 5.76 -1.17
N TYR A 29 17.27 4.80 -1.18
CA TYR A 29 17.62 4.00 -2.35
C TYR A 29 16.47 3.17 -2.90
N ASP A 30 15.54 2.73 -2.04
CA ASP A 30 14.39 1.94 -2.47
C ASP A 30 13.44 2.74 -3.39
N LEU A 31 13.53 4.08 -3.38
CA LEU A 31 12.80 4.93 -4.32
C LEU A 31 13.17 4.61 -5.77
N LEU A 32 14.47 4.37 -6.04
CA LEU A 32 14.92 3.98 -7.37
C LEU A 32 14.38 2.61 -7.76
N LEU A 33 14.36 1.65 -6.83
CA LEU A 33 13.79 0.33 -7.07
C LEU A 33 12.30 0.40 -7.43
N ILE A 34 11.54 1.28 -6.77
CA ILE A 34 10.13 1.55 -7.10
C ILE A 34 10.01 2.12 -8.52
N THR A 35 10.82 3.12 -8.85
CA THR A 35 10.85 3.70 -10.20
C THR A 35 11.19 2.64 -11.25
N PHE A 36 12.18 1.79 -11.01
CA PHE A 36 12.53 0.71 -11.94
C PHE A 36 11.45 -0.36 -12.04
N ASN A 37 10.73 -0.68 -10.96
CA ASN A 37 9.55 -1.54 -11.03
C ASN A 37 8.45 -0.96 -11.93
N HIS A 38 8.23 0.36 -11.90
CA HIS A 38 7.31 1.02 -12.82
C HIS A 38 7.81 0.94 -14.27
N MET A 39 9.11 1.15 -14.50
CA MET A 39 9.72 1.02 -15.84
C MET A 39 9.62 -0.41 -16.39
N ASP A 40 9.81 -1.42 -15.55
CA ASP A 40 9.67 -2.84 -15.90
C ASP A 40 8.22 -3.17 -16.30
N ALA A 41 7.24 -2.57 -15.59
CA ALA A 41 5.83 -2.69 -15.96
C ALA A 41 5.54 -2.02 -17.32
N ILE A 42 6.07 -0.81 -17.57
CA ILE A 42 5.93 -0.13 -18.86
C ILE A 42 6.57 -0.95 -19.98
N LEU A 43 7.78 -1.47 -19.79
CA LEU A 43 8.43 -2.37 -20.74
C LEU A 43 7.57 -3.59 -21.06
N THR A 44 6.76 -4.06 -20.10
CA THR A 44 5.84 -5.17 -20.30
C THR A 44 4.67 -4.82 -21.21
N TYR A 45 4.16 -3.59 -21.15
CA TYR A 45 3.08 -3.12 -22.01
C TYR A 45 3.52 -2.81 -23.44
N VAL A 46 4.80 -2.48 -23.64
CA VAL A 46 5.31 -1.99 -24.93
C VAL A 46 6.19 -3.03 -25.66
N LYS A 47 6.04 -4.32 -25.30
CA LYS A 47 6.84 -5.42 -25.88
C LYS A 47 6.79 -5.50 -27.40
N GLU A 48 5.65 -5.14 -28.00
CA GLU A 48 5.39 -5.30 -29.43
C GLU A 48 5.98 -4.18 -30.29
N ASN A 49 6.21 -2.99 -29.72
CA ASN A 49 6.75 -1.85 -30.46
C ASN A 49 8.25 -1.69 -30.19
N SER A 50 9.07 -2.09 -31.15
CA SER A 50 10.54 -2.08 -31.04
C SER A 50 11.12 -0.69 -30.79
N GLN A 51 10.58 0.34 -31.45
CA GLN A 51 11.06 1.72 -31.30
C GLN A 51 10.76 2.27 -29.90
N THR A 52 9.52 2.13 -29.44
CA THR A 52 9.13 2.62 -28.12
C THR A 52 9.83 1.83 -27.03
N ARG A 53 10.03 0.52 -27.20
CA ARG A 53 10.83 -0.28 -26.27
C ARG A 53 12.28 0.22 -26.18
N ALA A 54 12.91 0.55 -27.31
CA ALA A 54 14.26 1.11 -27.32
C ALA A 54 14.34 2.47 -26.59
N ASN A 55 13.30 3.31 -26.74
CA ASN A 55 13.20 4.58 -26.01
C ASN A 55 13.08 4.34 -24.49
N VAL A 56 12.26 3.38 -24.05
CA VAL A 56 12.12 3.04 -22.63
C VAL A 56 13.44 2.49 -22.07
N ASP A 57 14.13 1.62 -22.81
CA ASP A 57 15.47 1.12 -22.43
C ASP A 57 16.49 2.27 -22.31
N PHE A 58 16.41 3.29 -23.18
CA PHE A 58 17.25 4.49 -23.08
C PHE A 58 16.93 5.31 -21.83
N VAL A 59 15.65 5.53 -21.51
CA VAL A 59 15.23 6.24 -20.29
C VAL A 59 15.72 5.51 -19.04
N VAL A 60 15.62 4.18 -18.99
CA VAL A 60 16.15 3.39 -17.86
C VAL A 60 17.66 3.63 -17.69
N LYS A 61 18.43 3.62 -18.79
CA LYS A 61 19.87 3.92 -18.73
C LYS A 61 20.15 5.34 -18.21
N LEU A 62 19.38 6.32 -18.67
CA LEU A 62 19.50 7.71 -18.22
C LEU A 62 19.19 7.85 -16.72
N LEU A 63 18.14 7.17 -16.23
CA LEU A 63 17.79 7.15 -14.80
C LEU A 63 18.93 6.55 -13.95
N VAL A 64 19.51 5.43 -14.39
CA VAL A 64 20.65 4.83 -13.70
C VAL A 64 21.84 5.79 -13.69
N GLN A 65 22.20 6.37 -14.84
CA GLN A 65 23.33 7.30 -14.93
C GLN A 65 23.15 8.57 -14.09
N THR A 66 21.92 9.05 -13.95
CA THR A 66 21.62 10.30 -13.24
C THR A 66 21.47 10.10 -11.74
N TYR A 67 20.74 9.05 -11.32
CA TYR A 67 20.33 8.89 -9.93
C TYR A 67 21.10 7.81 -9.18
N ALA A 68 21.70 6.82 -9.84
CA ALA A 68 22.44 5.76 -9.14
C ALA A 68 23.76 6.24 -8.54
N THR A 69 24.30 7.36 -9.04
CA THR A 69 25.53 7.99 -8.51
C THR A 69 25.27 8.92 -7.33
N LEU A 70 24.00 9.21 -7.01
CA LEU A 70 23.65 10.10 -5.90
C LEU A 70 23.96 9.45 -4.56
N SER A 71 24.43 10.27 -3.63
CA SER A 71 24.63 9.86 -2.24
C SER A 71 23.30 9.56 -1.54
N SER A 72 23.38 8.83 -0.43
CA SER A 72 22.20 8.54 0.40
C SER A 72 21.50 9.82 0.90
N GLY A 73 22.28 10.88 1.18
CA GLY A 73 21.76 12.18 1.60
C GLY A 73 20.97 12.89 0.50
N GLU A 74 21.49 12.90 -0.73
CA GLU A 74 20.79 13.49 -1.89
C GLU A 74 19.51 12.72 -2.22
N LEU A 75 19.56 11.39 -2.20
CA LEU A 75 18.36 10.57 -2.39
C LEU A 75 17.34 10.78 -1.27
N GLN A 76 17.79 11.00 -0.04
CA GLN A 76 16.91 11.35 1.07
C GLN A 76 16.28 12.73 0.88
N LEU A 77 17.02 13.70 0.32
CA LEU A 77 16.48 15.01 -0.02
C LEU A 77 15.41 14.91 -1.12
N VAL A 78 15.64 14.09 -2.16
CA VAL A 78 14.63 13.80 -3.18
C VAL A 78 13.38 13.21 -2.55
N ARG A 79 13.54 12.20 -1.68
CA ARG A 79 12.42 11.59 -0.95
C ARG A 79 11.66 12.61 -0.11
N HIS A 80 12.37 13.49 0.61
CA HIS A 80 11.75 14.53 1.42
C HIS A 80 10.89 15.46 0.57
N ASN A 81 11.42 15.96 -0.57
CA ASN A 81 10.68 16.81 -1.49
C ASN A 81 9.42 16.11 -2.05
N LEU A 82 9.52 14.82 -2.39
CA LEU A 82 8.37 14.04 -2.82
C LEU A 82 7.32 13.91 -1.72
N MET A 83 7.73 13.62 -0.48
CA MET A 83 6.79 13.53 0.64
C MET A 83 6.14 14.88 0.96
N GLN A 84 6.87 15.98 0.84
CA GLN A 84 6.33 17.32 0.98
C GLN A 84 5.30 17.63 -0.12
N PHE A 85 5.61 17.31 -1.38
CA PHE A 85 4.68 17.47 -2.50
C PHE A 85 3.37 16.72 -2.25
N PHE A 86 3.46 15.49 -1.73
CA PHE A 86 2.28 14.67 -1.45
C PHE A 86 1.59 15.01 -0.13
N GLN A 87 2.16 15.86 0.73
CA GLN A 87 1.70 16.03 2.11
C GLN A 87 0.22 16.38 2.20
N ASP A 88 -0.23 17.33 1.38
CA ASP A 88 -1.59 17.88 1.43
C ASP A 88 -2.61 17.10 0.58
N MET A 89 -2.18 16.02 -0.08
CA MET A 89 -3.07 15.17 -0.89
C MET A 89 -3.79 14.13 -0.02
N HIS A 90 -5.11 14.26 0.12
CA HIS A 90 -5.92 13.45 1.02
C HIS A 90 -7.10 12.75 0.33
N THR A 91 -7.00 12.53 -0.98
CA THR A 91 -8.07 11.88 -1.75
C THR A 91 -8.34 10.48 -1.21
N ARG A 92 -9.61 10.20 -0.95
CA ARG A 92 -10.06 8.91 -0.40
C ARG A 92 -10.10 7.88 -1.51
N VAL A 93 -9.42 6.76 -1.31
CA VAL A 93 -9.30 5.71 -2.31
C VAL A 93 -9.87 4.42 -1.76
N SER A 94 -10.85 3.85 -2.47
CA SER A 94 -11.63 2.70 -2.00
C SER A 94 -10.78 1.46 -1.70
N ILE A 95 -9.76 1.15 -2.51
CA ILE A 95 -8.82 0.05 -2.27
C ILE A 95 -8.10 0.21 -0.92
N PHE A 96 -7.68 1.42 -0.58
CA PHE A 96 -6.95 1.69 0.65
C PHE A 96 -7.83 1.72 1.90
N LEU A 97 -9.06 2.19 1.76
CA LEU A 97 -10.07 2.12 2.82
C LEU A 97 -10.44 0.66 3.12
N LYS A 98 -10.65 -0.16 2.09
CA LYS A 98 -10.95 -1.60 2.24
C LYS A 98 -9.81 -2.35 2.93
N GLU A 99 -8.57 -2.03 2.57
CA GLU A 99 -7.37 -2.65 3.19
C GLU A 99 -7.02 -2.07 4.57
N LYS A 100 -7.80 -1.10 5.08
CA LYS A 100 -7.57 -0.40 6.35
C LYS A 100 -6.19 0.28 6.44
N VAL A 101 -5.57 0.56 5.29
CA VAL A 101 -4.29 1.28 5.21
C VAL A 101 -4.51 2.79 5.12
N GLN A 102 -5.73 3.23 4.81
CA GLN A 102 -6.15 4.64 4.84
C GLN A 102 -7.32 4.83 5.80
N THR A 103 -7.32 5.96 6.51
CA THR A 103 -8.42 6.41 7.38
C THR A 103 -9.54 7.07 6.57
N SER A 104 -10.73 7.21 7.16
CA SER A 104 -11.84 7.97 6.56
C SER A 104 -11.47 9.41 6.21
N ASN A 105 -10.46 9.97 6.87
CA ASN A 105 -9.95 11.33 6.69
C ASN A 105 -8.86 11.42 5.60
N GLY A 106 -8.63 10.34 4.84
CA GLY A 106 -7.67 10.33 3.72
C GLY A 106 -6.20 10.13 4.12
N ARG A 107 -5.88 10.03 5.42
CA ARG A 107 -4.51 9.81 5.92
C ARG A 107 -4.13 8.33 5.92
N PHE A 108 -2.87 8.03 5.63
CA PHE A 108 -2.34 6.68 5.66
C PHE A 108 -1.90 6.23 7.05
N ILE A 109 -2.11 4.95 7.35
CA ILE A 109 -1.61 4.25 8.52
C ILE A 109 -0.42 3.40 8.06
N LEU A 110 0.77 3.69 8.56
CA LEU A 110 1.97 2.95 8.20
C LEU A 110 2.14 1.72 9.11
N PRO A 111 2.56 0.57 8.56
CA PRO A 111 2.80 -0.62 9.35
C PRO A 111 4.00 -0.41 10.29
N LEU A 112 3.85 -0.84 11.54
CA LEU A 112 4.91 -0.79 12.57
C LEU A 112 5.78 -2.06 12.59
N SER A 113 5.61 -2.95 11.61
CA SER A 113 6.29 -4.24 11.54
C SER A 113 6.52 -4.62 10.07
N GLY A 114 7.53 -5.45 9.81
CA GLY A 114 7.88 -5.83 8.45
C GLY A 114 9.38 -6.03 8.24
N PRO A 115 9.81 -6.13 6.97
CA PRO A 115 11.21 -6.25 6.65
C PRO A 115 11.99 -5.02 7.14
N VAL A 116 13.20 -5.23 7.65
CA VAL A 116 14.13 -4.14 7.92
C VAL A 116 14.91 -3.78 6.65
N PRO A 117 15.39 -2.53 6.52
CA PRO A 117 16.32 -2.15 5.46
C PRO A 117 17.48 -3.15 5.27
N TYR A 118 17.93 -3.33 4.03
CA TYR A 118 19.11 -4.15 3.77
C TYR A 118 20.34 -3.57 4.47
N GLY A 119 21.18 -4.44 5.02
CA GLY A 119 22.36 -4.06 5.78
C GLY A 119 22.08 -3.56 7.20
N THR A 120 20.83 -3.61 7.67
CA THR A 120 20.47 -3.25 9.05
C THR A 120 20.15 -4.47 9.89
N GLU A 121 20.56 -4.42 11.17
CA GLU A 121 20.23 -5.46 12.14
C GLU A 121 18.75 -5.36 12.55
N ILE A 122 18.18 -6.50 12.91
CA ILE A 122 16.82 -6.55 13.45
C ILE A 122 16.80 -5.79 14.78
N PRO A 123 15.88 -4.82 14.97
CA PRO A 123 15.79 -4.09 16.23
C PRO A 123 15.44 -5.06 17.38
N GLY A 124 15.91 -4.74 18.58
CA GLY A 124 15.68 -5.54 19.78
C GLY A 124 16.94 -6.00 20.48
N THR A 125 18.12 -5.87 19.89
CA THR A 125 19.39 -6.23 20.56
C THR A 125 20.04 -4.99 21.17
N VAL A 126 20.27 -4.98 22.48
CA VAL A 126 20.98 -3.93 23.22
C VAL A 126 22.38 -4.43 23.57
N ARG A 127 23.42 -3.78 23.05
CA ARG A 127 24.83 -4.14 23.28
C ARG A 127 25.50 -3.13 24.21
N TYR A 128 26.17 -3.63 25.25
CA TYR A 128 26.96 -2.84 26.19
C TYR A 128 28.45 -3.00 25.85
N PHE A 129 29.18 -1.89 25.75
CA PHE A 129 30.60 -1.85 25.44
C PHE A 129 31.40 -1.31 26.62
N ASN A 130 32.63 -1.79 26.81
CA ASN A 130 33.56 -1.25 27.79
C ASN A 130 34.27 0.01 27.27
N SER A 131 35.08 0.66 28.11
CA SER A 131 35.94 1.79 27.74
C SER A 131 36.92 1.49 26.62
N ASP A 132 37.27 0.22 26.40
CA ASP A 132 38.17 -0.25 25.34
C ASP A 132 37.41 -0.62 24.05
N GLY A 133 36.11 -0.36 23.96
CA GLY A 133 35.26 -0.66 22.80
C GLY A 133 34.89 -2.14 22.61
N ARG A 134 35.20 -3.02 23.56
CA ARG A 134 34.83 -4.44 23.54
C ARG A 134 33.43 -4.64 24.10
N GLN A 135 32.64 -5.47 23.42
CA GLN A 135 31.29 -5.82 23.86
C GLN A 135 31.34 -6.68 25.14
N ILE A 136 30.74 -6.19 26.22
CA ILE A 136 30.67 -6.87 27.53
C ILE A 136 29.41 -7.74 27.62
N LYS A 137 28.28 -7.20 27.15
CA LYS A 137 26.96 -7.82 27.35
C LYS A 137 26.02 -7.52 26.19
N SER A 138 25.19 -8.50 25.85
CA SER A 138 24.05 -8.32 24.96
C SER A 138 22.77 -8.64 25.72
N VAL A 139 21.73 -7.83 25.57
CA VAL A 139 20.41 -8.05 26.16
C VAL A 139 19.37 -7.90 25.06
N GLU A 140 18.38 -8.78 25.04
CA GLU A 140 17.24 -8.67 24.13
C GLU A 140 16.13 -7.82 24.77
N PHE A 141 15.63 -6.86 24.00
CA PHE A 141 14.51 -6.01 24.31
C PHE A 141 13.27 -6.52 23.56
N PRO A 142 12.14 -6.77 24.25
CA PRO A 142 10.93 -7.26 23.61
C PRO A 142 10.33 -6.18 22.71
N VAL A 143 10.52 -6.34 21.41
CA VAL A 143 9.92 -5.46 20.40
C VAL A 143 8.50 -5.93 20.09
N SER A 144 7.53 -5.01 20.09
CA SER A 144 6.13 -5.34 19.79
C SER A 144 5.87 -5.75 18.33
N GLY A 145 6.84 -5.50 17.43
CA GLY A 145 6.74 -5.78 16.00
C GLY A 145 7.49 -7.04 15.58
N LYS A 146 6.96 -7.76 14.58
CA LYS A 146 7.68 -8.83 13.90
C LYS A 146 8.55 -8.22 12.80
N TYR A 147 9.86 -8.35 12.93
CA TYR A 147 10.83 -7.83 11.98
C TYR A 147 11.57 -8.97 11.30
N SER A 148 11.84 -8.84 10.00
CA SER A 148 12.60 -9.81 9.23
C SER A 148 13.76 -9.12 8.50
N ALA A 149 14.94 -9.72 8.50
CA ALA A 149 16.05 -9.21 7.70
C ALA A 149 15.73 -9.31 6.20
N THR A 150 16.14 -8.30 5.43
CA THR A 150 16.16 -8.37 3.96
C THR A 150 17.47 -8.98 3.50
N LEU A 151 17.39 -9.96 2.60
CA LEU A 151 18.55 -10.75 2.15
C LEU A 151 19.36 -10.04 1.06
N ASN A 152 18.70 -9.27 0.19
CA ASN A 152 19.30 -8.70 -1.02
C ASN A 152 18.98 -7.21 -1.15
N GLU A 153 19.90 -6.45 -1.74
CA GLU A 153 19.80 -4.99 -1.90
C GLU A 153 18.88 -4.53 -3.05
N GLY A 154 18.58 -5.42 -4.00
CA GLY A 154 17.82 -5.12 -5.22
C GLY A 154 18.71 -4.61 -6.36
N SER A 155 18.44 -5.04 -7.59
CA SER A 155 19.22 -4.65 -8.77
C SER A 155 18.72 -3.34 -9.38
N LEU A 156 19.64 -2.43 -9.72
CA LEU A 156 19.38 -1.24 -10.57
C LEU A 156 19.66 -1.49 -12.05
N GLY A 157 20.13 -2.68 -12.42
CA GLY A 157 20.42 -3.00 -13.82
C GLY A 157 19.15 -2.91 -14.67
N VAL A 158 19.31 -2.73 -15.98
CA VAL A 158 18.18 -2.68 -16.94
C VAL A 158 17.26 -3.90 -16.79
N ARG A 159 17.83 -5.06 -16.42
CA ARG A 159 17.08 -6.24 -16.02
C ARG A 159 17.65 -6.78 -14.72
N GLY A 160 16.77 -7.10 -13.78
CA GLY A 160 17.15 -7.69 -12.51
C GLY A 160 15.98 -7.78 -11.54
N ASP A 161 16.13 -8.58 -10.49
CA ASP A 161 15.15 -8.63 -9.42
C ASP A 161 15.25 -7.36 -8.57
N ARG A 162 14.13 -6.65 -8.43
CA ARG A 162 14.05 -5.45 -7.59
C ARG A 162 13.90 -5.78 -6.12
N VAL A 163 13.57 -7.04 -5.76
CA VAL A 163 13.44 -7.55 -4.38
C VAL A 163 12.29 -6.91 -3.56
N THR A 164 11.74 -5.79 -4.04
CA THR A 164 10.61 -5.08 -3.45
C THR A 164 9.34 -5.24 -4.27
N LYS A 165 8.19 -5.34 -3.58
CA LYS A 165 6.85 -5.32 -4.19
C LYS A 165 6.33 -3.90 -4.40
N LEU A 166 6.96 -2.90 -3.80
CA LEU A 166 6.61 -1.49 -4.02
C LEU A 166 6.92 -1.11 -5.47
N GLY A 167 6.09 -0.27 -6.11
CA GLY A 167 6.21 0.04 -7.54
C GLY A 167 5.53 -0.96 -8.47
N THR A 168 4.96 -2.05 -7.93
CA THR A 168 4.15 -2.99 -8.72
C THR A 168 2.67 -2.63 -8.67
N ASN A 169 1.88 -3.18 -9.60
CA ASN A 169 0.45 -2.93 -9.65
C ASN A 169 -0.26 -3.49 -8.40
N MET A 170 -0.86 -2.60 -7.62
CA MET A 170 -1.55 -2.96 -6.37
C MET A 170 -2.86 -3.72 -6.59
N TYR A 171 -3.43 -3.64 -7.80
CA TYR A 171 -4.67 -4.33 -8.18
C TYR A 171 -4.43 -5.75 -8.69
N SER A 172 -3.18 -6.16 -8.90
CA SER A 172 -2.86 -7.50 -9.41
C SER A 172 -3.02 -8.62 -8.38
N LYS A 173 -3.21 -8.29 -7.09
CA LYS A 173 -3.58 -9.29 -6.10
C LYS A 173 -5.03 -9.71 -6.36
N VAL A 174 -5.21 -10.90 -6.92
CA VAL A 174 -6.51 -11.57 -6.96
C VAL A 174 -7.01 -11.62 -5.52
N ARG A 175 -8.07 -10.87 -5.24
CA ARG A 175 -8.75 -10.94 -3.96
C ARG A 175 -9.62 -12.20 -4.00
N PRO A 176 -9.61 -13.06 -2.97
CA PRO A 176 -10.80 -13.82 -2.70
C PRO A 176 -11.89 -12.77 -2.47
N SER A 177 -12.80 -12.63 -3.42
CA SER A 177 -13.94 -11.75 -3.27
C SER A 177 -14.66 -12.12 -1.97
N ASP A 178 -15.07 -11.10 -1.21
CA ASP A 178 -15.96 -11.22 -0.05
C ASP A 178 -17.36 -11.67 -0.51
N THR A 179 -17.44 -12.83 -1.16
CA THR A 179 -18.68 -13.59 -1.28
C THR A 179 -18.62 -14.58 -0.14
N THR A 180 -19.23 -14.21 0.99
CA THR A 180 -19.52 -15.13 2.07
C THR A 180 -20.38 -16.27 1.53
N VAL A 181 -19.73 -17.33 1.07
CA VAL A 181 -20.31 -18.66 1.01
C VAL A 181 -19.42 -19.52 1.88
N SER A 182 -19.91 -19.75 3.09
CA SER A 182 -19.28 -20.62 4.08
C SER A 182 -18.91 -21.96 3.45
N THR A 183 -17.62 -22.25 3.34
CA THR A 183 -17.13 -23.63 3.32
C THR A 183 -15.81 -23.68 4.07
N GLU A 184 -15.83 -24.41 5.18
CA GLU A 184 -14.67 -24.68 6.01
C GLU A 184 -13.77 -25.76 5.38
N THR A 185 -12.48 -25.70 5.78
CA THR A 185 -11.40 -26.70 5.64
C THR A 185 -10.87 -26.93 4.22
N GLN A 186 -9.58 -26.67 3.92
CA GLN A 186 -8.44 -27.43 4.41
C GLN A 186 -7.11 -26.72 4.09
N GLN A 187 -6.15 -26.89 5.00
CA GLN A 187 -4.75 -26.52 4.86
C GLN A 187 -4.02 -27.48 3.89
N LYS A 188 -3.15 -26.96 3.00
CA LYS A 188 -1.74 -27.39 2.84
C LYS A 188 -1.00 -26.69 1.69
N LYS A 189 0.20 -26.21 2.06
CA LYS A 189 1.50 -26.13 1.35
C LYS A 189 1.67 -25.36 0.02
N ALA A 190 2.84 -24.71 -0.02
CA ALA A 190 3.39 -23.85 -1.04
C ALA A 190 3.95 -24.60 -2.27
N GLN A 191 3.89 -23.89 -3.42
CA GLN A 191 4.56 -24.02 -4.72
C GLN A 191 3.46 -23.72 -5.77
N SER A 192 3.61 -22.93 -6.83
CA SER A 192 4.75 -22.33 -7.50
C SER A 192 4.21 -21.20 -8.39
N VAL A 193 5.10 -20.29 -8.78
CA VAL A 193 4.85 -19.20 -9.74
C VAL A 193 4.30 -19.77 -11.05
N GLU A 194 3.07 -19.41 -11.42
CA GLU A 194 2.57 -19.58 -12.78
C GLU A 194 1.97 -18.28 -13.30
N GLN A 195 2.44 -17.93 -14.49
CA GLN A 195 2.16 -16.73 -15.25
C GLN A 195 0.67 -16.73 -15.64
N VAL A 196 -0.06 -15.68 -15.25
CA VAL A 196 -1.45 -15.49 -15.71
C VAL A 196 -1.42 -15.01 -17.16
N THR A 197 -1.35 -15.94 -18.10
CA THR A 197 -1.77 -15.72 -19.48
C THR A 197 -3.29 -15.58 -19.53
N ALA A 198 -3.78 -14.71 -20.41
CA ALA A 198 -5.17 -14.34 -20.63
C ALA A 198 -6.07 -15.45 -21.21
N ASN A 199 -5.99 -16.67 -20.67
CA ASN A 199 -6.87 -17.78 -21.00
C ASN A 199 -7.53 -18.27 -19.70
N PRO A 200 -8.82 -17.99 -19.47
CA PRO A 200 -9.52 -18.56 -18.32
C PRO A 200 -9.49 -20.09 -18.43
N ASN A 201 -9.11 -20.74 -17.34
CA ASN A 201 -8.98 -22.20 -17.25
C ASN A 201 -10.30 -22.87 -17.76
N PRO A 202 -10.25 -23.80 -18.73
CA PRO A 202 -11.44 -24.37 -19.37
C PRO A 202 -12.42 -25.03 -18.38
N MET A 203 -11.93 -25.46 -17.22
CA MET A 203 -12.74 -26.02 -16.14
C MET A 203 -13.68 -24.98 -15.52
N VAL A 204 -13.20 -23.75 -15.32
CA VAL A 204 -14.01 -22.64 -14.76
C VAL A 204 -15.12 -22.23 -15.72
N LYS A 205 -14.87 -22.28 -17.04
CA LYS A 205 -15.89 -22.04 -18.06
C LYS A 205 -16.99 -23.10 -18.03
N ALA A 206 -16.64 -24.36 -17.78
CA ALA A 206 -17.61 -25.45 -17.69
C ALA A 206 -18.48 -25.32 -16.42
N GLU A 207 -17.89 -24.99 -15.29
CA GLU A 207 -18.63 -24.78 -14.03
C GLU A 207 -19.57 -23.57 -14.12
N LEU A 208 -19.13 -22.45 -14.70
CA LEU A 208 -19.98 -21.28 -14.93
C LEU A 208 -21.14 -21.59 -15.89
N ASN A 209 -20.91 -22.41 -16.92
CA ASN A 209 -21.94 -22.82 -17.86
C ASN A 209 -22.96 -23.77 -17.23
N LEU A 210 -22.51 -24.66 -16.34
CA LEU A 210 -23.40 -25.50 -15.52
C LEU A 210 -24.24 -24.64 -14.56
N LEU A 211 -23.64 -23.62 -13.97
CA LEU A 211 -24.32 -22.68 -13.07
C LEU A 211 -25.37 -21.86 -13.82
N ALA A 212 -25.08 -21.42 -15.05
CA ALA A 212 -26.04 -20.78 -15.94
C ALA A 212 -27.21 -21.71 -16.33
N HIS A 213 -26.92 -23.00 -16.51
CA HIS A 213 -27.94 -24.02 -16.79
C HIS A 213 -28.85 -24.28 -15.57
N LEU A 214 -28.27 -24.35 -14.37
CA LEU A 214 -29.00 -24.56 -13.11
C LEU A 214 -29.79 -23.33 -12.65
N MET A 215 -29.32 -22.12 -12.99
CA MET A 215 -29.98 -20.83 -12.73
C MET A 215 -31.20 -20.58 -13.64
N GLY A 216 -31.54 -21.50 -14.55
CA GLY A 216 -32.78 -21.44 -15.30
C GLY A 216 -32.74 -20.55 -16.54
N ALA A 217 -31.71 -20.70 -17.38
CA ALA A 217 -31.85 -20.37 -18.80
C ALA A 217 -32.78 -21.42 -19.46
N VAL A 218 -34.09 -21.21 -19.30
CA VAL A 218 -35.10 -21.86 -20.13
C VAL A 218 -34.82 -21.49 -21.57
N GLU A 219 -34.64 -22.51 -22.42
CA GLU A 219 -34.66 -22.37 -23.86
C GLU A 219 -35.95 -21.66 -24.30
N SER A 220 -35.86 -20.40 -24.71
CA SER A 220 -36.92 -19.78 -25.51
C SER A 220 -36.60 -19.99 -26.99
N LYS A 221 -37.11 -21.08 -27.54
CA LYS A 221 -37.46 -21.10 -28.96
C LYS A 221 -38.62 -20.13 -29.15
N GLY A 222 -38.40 -19.09 -29.96
CA GLY A 222 -39.48 -18.30 -30.55
C GLY A 222 -39.52 -16.83 -30.13
N GLU A 223 -39.14 -15.97 -31.08
CA GLU A 223 -39.63 -14.60 -31.29
C GLU A 223 -39.23 -13.48 -30.30
N SER A 224 -38.30 -12.66 -30.79
CA SER A 224 -38.17 -11.20 -30.62
C SER A 224 -38.48 -10.63 -29.23
N LYS A 225 -37.45 -10.33 -28.45
CA LYS A 225 -37.46 -9.22 -27.49
C LYS A 225 -36.03 -8.78 -27.13
N LYS A 226 -35.83 -7.46 -27.26
CA LYS A 226 -34.72 -6.58 -26.89
C LYS A 226 -33.61 -7.23 -26.05
N GLU A 227 -32.38 -7.10 -26.54
CA GLU A 227 -31.15 -7.25 -25.77
C GLU A 227 -31.33 -6.57 -24.40
N SER A 228 -31.41 -7.37 -23.35
CA SER A 228 -31.15 -6.88 -22.00
C SER A 228 -29.64 -6.72 -21.91
N ASP A 229 -29.18 -5.56 -22.35
CA ASP A 229 -27.82 -5.08 -22.14
C ASP A 229 -27.56 -5.11 -20.63
N ILE A 230 -26.87 -6.16 -20.16
CA ILE A 230 -26.50 -6.30 -18.75
C ILE A 230 -25.45 -5.22 -18.47
N ARG A 231 -25.89 -4.04 -18.08
CA ARG A 231 -25.02 -2.97 -17.60
C ARG A 231 -24.50 -3.33 -16.22
N ILE A 232 -23.34 -3.97 -16.19
CA ILE A 232 -22.54 -4.11 -14.97
C ILE A 232 -21.94 -2.73 -14.68
N SER A 233 -22.64 -1.92 -13.88
CA SER A 233 -22.06 -0.70 -13.29
C SER A 233 -21.00 -1.11 -12.28
N MET A 234 -19.73 -0.82 -12.57
CA MET A 234 -18.60 -1.05 -11.65
C MET A 234 -18.43 0.06 -10.60
N PHE A 235 -19.37 1.02 -10.57
CA PHE A 235 -19.43 2.10 -9.59
C PHE A 235 -20.86 2.17 -9.07
N ASN A 236 -21.01 2.23 -7.74
CA ASN A 236 -22.31 2.43 -7.11
C ASN A 236 -22.91 3.75 -7.62
N THR A 237 -24.21 3.77 -7.84
CA THR A 237 -24.92 5.01 -8.18
C THR A 237 -24.89 5.96 -6.97
N GLU A 238 -24.92 7.27 -7.21
CA GLU A 238 -24.94 8.27 -6.12
C GLU A 238 -26.13 8.07 -5.16
N GLU A 239 -27.20 7.40 -5.60
CA GLU A 239 -28.34 7.02 -4.78
C GLU A 239 -28.00 5.89 -3.80
N GLU A 240 -27.31 4.83 -4.25
CA GLU A 240 -26.84 3.76 -3.36
C GLU A 240 -25.81 4.27 -2.35
N GLU A 241 -24.95 5.22 -2.71
CA GLU A 241 -24.00 5.83 -1.77
C GLU A 241 -24.71 6.69 -0.70
N LYS A 242 -25.82 7.35 -1.05
CA LYS A 242 -26.66 8.08 -0.10
C LYS A 242 -27.42 7.16 0.84
N GLU A 243 -27.93 6.03 0.35
CA GLU A 243 -28.57 5.01 1.19
C GLU A 243 -27.56 4.36 2.16
N PHE A 244 -26.35 4.06 1.70
CA PHE A 244 -25.28 3.56 2.56
C PHE A 244 -24.81 4.61 3.59
N ALA A 245 -24.82 5.89 3.23
CA ALA A 245 -24.53 6.97 4.17
C ALA A 245 -25.63 7.13 5.23
N ALA A 246 -26.90 6.91 4.86
CA ALA A 246 -28.04 6.97 5.78
C ALA A 246 -28.10 5.77 6.75
N LEU A 247 -27.62 4.60 6.34
CA LEU A 247 -27.53 3.39 7.17
C LEU A 247 -26.30 3.38 8.10
N ARG A 248 -25.40 4.36 7.98
CA ARG A 248 -24.22 4.45 8.85
C ARG A 248 -24.64 4.90 10.26
N PRO A 249 -24.22 4.19 11.32
CA PRO A 249 -24.49 4.65 12.68
C PRO A 249 -23.87 6.05 12.92
N PRO A 250 -24.52 6.91 13.74
CA PRO A 250 -24.04 8.26 14.02
C PRO A 250 -22.58 8.28 14.51
N SER A 251 -21.83 9.31 14.13
CA SER A 251 -20.41 9.47 14.51
C SER A 251 -20.18 9.47 16.03
N ASP A 252 -21.22 9.74 16.81
CA ASP A 252 -21.20 9.77 18.28
C ASP A 252 -21.13 8.37 18.91
N MET A 253 -21.32 7.29 18.12
CA MET A 253 -21.15 5.91 18.61
C MET A 253 -19.67 5.51 18.68
N TYR A 254 -18.78 6.25 18.03
CA TYR A 254 -17.33 6.15 18.23
C TYR A 254 -16.94 7.08 19.38
N ASP A 255 -17.36 6.74 20.60
CA ASP A 255 -16.96 7.41 21.84
C ASP A 255 -15.44 7.21 22.07
N LEU A 256 -14.62 7.93 21.31
CA LEU A 256 -13.28 8.28 21.74
C LEU A 256 -13.48 9.31 22.85
N ASN A 257 -13.19 8.95 24.10
CA ASN A 257 -13.19 9.86 25.24
C ASN A 257 -12.32 11.10 24.94
N VAL A 258 -12.92 12.15 24.38
CA VAL A 258 -12.25 13.43 24.14
C VAL A 258 -12.20 14.17 25.46
N ILE A 259 -11.06 14.09 26.13
CA ILE A 259 -10.79 14.90 27.32
C ILE A 259 -10.56 16.34 26.84
N LYS A 260 -11.53 17.23 27.11
CA LYS A 260 -11.36 18.68 26.94
C LYS A 260 -10.51 19.19 28.10
N ILE A 261 -9.23 19.45 27.84
CA ILE A 261 -8.30 19.99 28.84
C ILE A 261 -8.40 21.51 28.80
N ASP A 262 -8.97 22.11 29.85
CA ASP A 262 -8.97 23.55 30.09
C ASP A 262 -7.76 23.92 30.94
N ALA A 263 -6.83 24.69 30.37
CA ALA A 263 -5.52 24.98 30.94
C ALA A 263 -5.54 25.91 32.16
N THR A 264 -6.71 26.36 32.62
CA THR A 264 -6.85 27.33 33.72
C THR A 264 -7.10 26.70 35.09
N LYS A 265 -7.28 25.37 35.19
CA LYS A 265 -7.62 24.70 36.46
C LYS A 265 -6.54 23.70 36.92
N PRO A 266 -5.77 23.99 37.99
CA PRO A 266 -4.64 23.16 38.40
C PRO A 266 -5.02 21.80 39.00
N ALA A 267 -6.25 21.62 39.49
CA ALA A 267 -6.70 20.35 40.08
C ALA A 267 -6.88 19.22 39.03
N GLN A 268 -7.18 19.55 37.78
CA GLN A 268 -7.31 18.56 36.69
C GLN A 268 -5.95 18.16 36.07
N GLN A 269 -4.90 18.95 36.31
CA GLN A 269 -3.56 18.64 35.79
C GLN A 269 -2.96 17.38 36.43
N HIS A 270 -3.24 17.10 37.71
CA HIS A 270 -2.60 15.97 38.40
C HIS A 270 -3.17 14.61 37.92
N GLU A 271 -4.46 14.56 37.59
CA GLU A 271 -5.10 13.37 37.00
C GLU A 271 -4.79 13.22 35.50
N ALA A 272 -4.67 14.35 34.77
CA ALA A 272 -4.22 14.33 33.39
C ALA A 272 -2.75 13.87 33.29
N ASN A 273 -1.88 14.30 34.20
CA ASN A 273 -0.46 13.94 34.21
C ASN A 273 -0.21 12.45 34.52
N SER A 274 -1.08 11.79 35.30
CA SER A 274 -0.96 10.34 35.53
C SER A 274 -1.35 9.54 34.28
N LYS A 275 -2.37 9.99 33.55
CA LYS A 275 -2.82 9.36 32.28
C LYS A 275 -1.89 9.69 31.09
N VAL A 276 -1.27 10.87 31.07
CA VAL A 276 -0.30 11.28 30.03
C VAL A 276 1.06 10.60 30.22
N LYS A 277 1.48 10.28 31.44
CA LYS A 277 2.78 9.59 31.68
C LYS A 277 2.88 8.24 30.97
N VAL A 278 1.77 7.51 30.82
CA VAL A 278 1.74 6.22 30.11
C VAL A 278 1.94 6.39 28.59
N ASN A 279 1.48 7.51 28.02
CA ASN A 279 1.65 7.83 26.60
C ASN A 279 2.92 8.63 26.28
N SER A 280 3.52 9.30 27.26
CA SER A 280 4.71 10.15 27.07
C SER A 280 5.98 9.36 26.70
N ILE A 281 6.04 8.06 27.00
CA ILE A 281 7.16 7.20 26.57
C ILE A 281 7.11 6.91 25.06
N PHE A 282 5.94 7.03 24.42
CA PHE A 282 5.76 6.76 22.98
C PHE A 282 5.96 7.98 22.08
N LEU A 283 5.86 9.20 22.63
CA LEU A 283 5.91 10.45 21.85
C LEU A 283 7.32 11.04 21.73
N THR A 284 8.28 10.61 22.53
CA THR A 284 9.65 11.17 22.56
C THR A 284 10.43 10.92 21.26
N ARG A 285 9.97 10.04 20.36
CA ARG A 285 10.64 9.78 19.08
C ARG A 285 10.25 10.76 17.95
N TYR A 286 9.16 11.52 18.10
CA TYR A 286 8.73 12.49 17.09
C TYR A 286 9.34 13.89 17.26
N HIS A 287 9.89 14.22 18.43
CA HIS A 287 10.43 15.57 18.69
C HIS A 287 11.95 15.71 18.53
N ILE A 288 12.69 14.61 18.42
CA ILE A 288 14.16 14.65 18.19
C ILE A 288 14.51 14.96 16.72
N MET A 289 13.54 15.00 15.80
CA MET A 289 13.78 15.39 14.40
C MET A 289 13.46 16.87 14.07
N GLN A 290 13.10 17.70 15.05
CA GLN A 290 12.81 19.13 14.80
C GLN A 290 13.68 20.13 15.59
N LEU A 291 14.67 19.67 16.35
CA LEU A 291 15.66 20.56 16.98
C LEU A 291 17.06 20.15 16.54
N GLY A 292 17.43 20.68 15.38
CA GLY A 292 18.77 20.63 14.81
C GLY A 292 19.03 21.93 14.05
N VAL A 293 19.11 23.03 14.79
CA VAL A 293 19.96 24.18 14.49
C VAL A 293 21.08 24.14 15.52
#